data_AF-A0A7V3MG62-F1
#
_entry.id   AF-A0A7V3MG62-F1
#
_cell.length_a   1.000
_cell.length_b   1.000
_cell.length_c   1.000
_cell.angle_alpha   90.00
_cell.angle_beta   90.00
_cell.angle_gamma   90.00
#
_symmetry.space_group_name_H-M   'P 1'
#
loop_
_entity.id
_entity.type
_entity.pdbx_description
1 polymer ?
#
loop_
_entity_poly.entity_id
_entity_poly.type
_entity_poly.pdbx_seq_one_letter_code
_entity_poly.pdbx_strand_id
1 'polypeptide(L)'
;MGGSQPEKENSVTIKVTPQMLRDTSNAIQANMEHAIAIAQGYVANQENVMNPATWSGDAVTASHVTATEVAGDLNKVLTGGTRLAEGLKQAAALMEAHEADSSHAFTALFGHAGS
;
A
#
# COMPACT_ATOMS: atom_id res chain seq x y z
N MET A 1 -15.05 -12.48 -50.94
CA MET A 1 -15.36 -12.99 -49.59
C MET A 1 -14.07 -13.00 -48.79
N GLY A 2 -14.10 -12.55 -47.53
CA GLY A 2 -12.96 -12.56 -46.63
C GLY A 2 -12.57 -11.16 -46.14
N GLY A 3 -13.46 -10.50 -45.39
CA GLY A 3 -13.12 -9.29 -44.66
C GLY A 3 -12.24 -9.65 -43.47
N SER A 4 -11.08 -9.01 -43.37
CA SER A 4 -10.20 -9.09 -42.20
C SER A 4 -10.90 -8.42 -41.01
N GLN A 5 -11.32 -9.24 -40.06
CA GLN A 5 -11.95 -8.82 -38.83
C GLN A 5 -10.87 -8.22 -37.91
N PRO A 6 -11.02 -6.99 -37.38
CA PRO A 6 -10.06 -6.45 -36.44
C PRO A 6 -10.12 -7.27 -35.15
N GLU A 7 -8.97 -7.81 -34.74
CA GLU A 7 -8.80 -8.44 -33.44
C GLU A 7 -9.23 -7.43 -32.37
N LYS A 8 -10.26 -7.78 -31.59
CA LYS A 8 -10.65 -7.01 -30.42
C LYS A 8 -9.53 -7.14 -29.41
N GLU A 9 -8.61 -6.18 -29.41
CA GLU A 9 -7.72 -5.96 -28.29
C GLU A 9 -8.61 -5.78 -27.05
N ASN A 10 -8.63 -6.82 -26.22
CA ASN A 10 -9.41 -6.85 -25.00
C ASN A 10 -8.66 -5.95 -24.01
N SER A 11 -8.80 -4.63 -24.15
CA SER A 11 -8.26 -3.67 -23.21
C SER A 11 -8.87 -4.01 -21.86
N VAL A 12 -8.11 -4.68 -20.99
CA VAL A 12 -8.52 -4.92 -19.61
C VAL A 12 -8.51 -3.55 -18.93
N THR A 13 -9.64 -2.85 -19.00
CA THR A 13 -9.85 -1.65 -18.21
C THR A 13 -9.95 -2.09 -16.75
N ILE A 14 -8.87 -1.94 -15.99
CA ILE A 14 -8.90 -2.09 -14.54
C ILE A 14 -9.83 -1.00 -14.01
N LYS A 15 -11.03 -1.39 -13.56
CA LYS A 15 -11.93 -0.49 -12.85
C LYS A 15 -11.47 -0.41 -11.40
N VAL A 16 -10.73 0.63 -11.06
CA VAL A 16 -10.43 0.98 -9.67
C VAL A 16 -11.69 1.59 -9.07
N THR A 17 -12.17 1.03 -7.95
CA THR A 17 -13.30 1.59 -7.20
C THR A 17 -12.82 2.22 -5.90
N PRO A 18 -13.57 3.17 -5.29
CA PRO A 18 -13.23 3.69 -3.97
C PRO A 18 -13.09 2.59 -2.92
N GLN A 19 -13.94 1.56 -3.00
CA GLN A 19 -13.87 0.43 -2.09
C GLN A 19 -12.58 -0.36 -2.24
N MET A 20 -12.12 -0.63 -3.47
CA MET A 20 -10.84 -1.29 -3.70
C MET A 20 -9.67 -0.50 -3.12
N LEU A 21 -9.69 0.84 -3.18
CA LEU A 21 -8.65 1.67 -2.58
C LEU A 21 -8.67 1.59 -1.04
N ARG A 22 -9.86 1.59 -0.42
CA ARG A 22 -10.00 1.41 1.04
C ARG A 22 -9.53 0.02 1.48
N ASP A 23 -9.94 -1.03 0.78
CA ASP A 23 -9.54 -2.40 1.09
C ASP A 23 -8.02 -2.55 0.95
N THR A 24 -7.43 -1.95 -0.08
CA THR A 24 -5.97 -1.92 -0.28
C THR A 24 -5.27 -1.16 0.85
N SER A 25 -5.80 -0.01 1.27
CA SER A 25 -5.27 0.76 2.41
C SER A 25 -5.27 -0.05 3.72
N ASN A 26 -6.35 -0.77 3.98
CA ASN A 26 -6.49 -1.64 5.16
C ASN A 26 -5.52 -2.83 5.07
N ALA A 27 -5.38 -3.44 3.90
CA ALA A 27 -4.44 -4.53 3.68
C ALA A 27 -2.98 -4.08 3.88
N ILE A 28 -2.61 -2.89 3.40
CA ILE A 28 -1.28 -2.33 3.64
C ILE A 28 -1.03 -2.14 5.13
N GLN A 29 -1.99 -1.57 5.88
CA GLN A 29 -1.88 -1.40 7.33
C GLN A 29 -1.68 -2.74 8.06
N ALA A 30 -2.51 -3.74 7.78
CA ALA A 30 -2.42 -5.06 8.40
C ALA A 30 -1.09 -5.78 8.09
N ASN A 31 -0.61 -5.69 6.84
CA ASN A 31 0.67 -6.29 6.46
C ASN A 31 1.87 -5.56 7.08
N MET A 32 1.78 -4.23 7.27
CA MET A 32 2.82 -3.48 7.96
C MET A 32 2.94 -3.88 9.43
N GLU A 33 1.82 -4.01 10.14
CA GLU A 33 1.81 -4.46 11.55
C GLU A 33 2.51 -5.81 11.69
N HIS A 34 2.20 -6.75 10.79
CA HIS A 34 2.83 -8.08 10.77
C HIS A 34 4.33 -8.02 10.45
N ALA A 35 4.72 -7.24 9.42
CA ALA A 35 6.13 -7.10 9.02
C ALA A 35 6.99 -6.48 10.12
N ILE A 36 6.45 -5.48 10.84
CA ILE A 36 7.13 -4.83 11.97
C ILE A 36 7.34 -5.84 13.10
N ALA A 37 6.33 -6.64 13.43
CA ALA A 37 6.43 -7.65 14.48
C ALA A 37 7.54 -8.67 14.21
N ILE A 38 7.65 -9.18 12.97
CA ILE A 38 8.72 -10.12 12.57
C ILE A 38 10.08 -9.49 12.75
N ALA A 39 10.25 -8.26 12.29
CA ALA A 39 11.55 -7.63 12.24
C ALA A 39 12.01 -7.12 13.62
N GLN A 40 11.07 -6.65 14.46
CA GLN A 40 11.34 -6.40 15.89
C GLN A 40 11.74 -7.69 16.61
N GLY A 41 11.08 -8.81 16.30
CA GLY A 41 11.46 -10.13 16.82
C GLY A 41 12.86 -10.54 16.42
N TYR A 42 13.26 -10.29 15.16
CA TYR A 42 14.62 -10.54 14.69
C TYR A 42 15.67 -9.70 15.44
N VAL A 43 15.43 -8.39 15.60
CA VAL A 43 16.35 -7.48 16.31
C VAL A 43 16.48 -7.89 17.79
N ALA A 44 15.37 -8.13 18.49
CA ALA A 44 15.40 -8.56 19.88
C ALA A 44 16.11 -9.91 20.07
N ASN A 45 15.90 -10.86 19.13
CA ASN A 45 16.63 -12.12 19.15
C ASN A 45 18.12 -11.91 18.89
N GLN A 46 18.49 -11.02 17.97
CA GLN A 46 19.88 -10.69 17.69
C GLN A 46 20.57 -10.10 18.91
N GLU A 47 19.93 -9.16 19.63
CA GLU A 47 20.48 -8.56 20.87
C GLU A 47 20.75 -9.62 21.95
N ASN A 48 19.89 -10.64 22.03
CA ASN A 48 20.02 -11.72 23.01
C ASN A 48 21.13 -12.72 22.63
N VAL A 49 21.19 -13.15 21.37
CA VAL A 49 22.10 -14.21 20.90
C VAL A 49 23.52 -13.68 20.63
N MET A 50 23.63 -12.48 20.06
CA MET A 50 24.90 -11.87 19.62
C MET A 50 25.35 -10.77 20.57
N ASN A 51 25.06 -10.93 21.86
CA ASN A 51 25.41 -9.93 22.87
C ASN A 51 26.93 -9.66 22.87
N PRO A 52 27.38 -8.41 22.63
CA PRO A 52 28.79 -8.07 22.53
C PRO A 52 29.56 -8.24 23.86
N ALA A 53 28.87 -8.39 24.99
CA ALA A 53 29.48 -8.75 26.27
C ALA A 53 29.83 -10.26 26.36
N THR A 54 29.24 -11.09 25.50
CA THR A 54 29.42 -12.55 25.50
C THR A 54 30.20 -13.02 24.27
N TRP A 55 30.00 -12.38 23.12
CA TRP A 55 30.62 -12.72 21.85
C TRP A 55 31.44 -11.53 21.32
N SER A 56 32.59 -11.78 20.68
CA SER A 56 33.45 -10.74 20.11
C SER A 56 33.99 -11.11 18.73
N GLY A 57 34.57 -10.13 18.03
CA GLY A 57 35.16 -10.28 16.70
C GLY A 57 34.31 -9.71 15.56
N ASP A 58 34.85 -9.76 14.35
CA ASP A 58 34.29 -9.09 13.17
C ASP A 58 32.87 -9.53 12.83
N ALA A 59 32.52 -10.79 13.11
CA ALA A 59 31.18 -11.33 12.89
C ALA A 59 30.12 -10.68 13.80
N VAL A 60 30.46 -10.37 15.06
CA VAL A 60 29.56 -9.69 15.99
C VAL A 60 29.36 -8.24 15.59
N THR A 61 30.44 -7.55 15.21
CA THR A 61 30.39 -6.18 14.68
C THR A 61 29.51 -6.10 13.43
N ALA A 62 29.74 -6.99 12.45
CA ALA A 62 28.94 -7.04 11.23
C ALA A 62 27.46 -7.31 11.52
N SER A 63 27.17 -8.25 12.43
CA SER A 63 25.79 -8.56 12.84
C SER A 63 25.08 -7.35 13.47
N HIS A 64 25.76 -6.59 14.33
CA HIS A 64 25.20 -5.38 14.93
C HIS A 64 24.95 -4.30 13.88
N VAL A 65 25.86 -4.12 12.90
CA VAL A 65 25.64 -3.18 11.79
C VAL A 65 24.38 -3.57 11.01
N THR A 66 24.23 -4.84 10.65
CA THR A 66 23.03 -5.33 9.96
C THR A 66 21.77 -5.14 10.80
N ALA A 67 21.81 -5.35 12.11
CA ALA A 67 20.65 -5.12 12.99
C ALA A 67 20.23 -3.63 12.99
N THR A 68 21.19 -2.71 13.03
CA THR A 68 20.94 -1.26 12.92
C THR A 68 20.34 -0.90 11.55
N GLU A 69 20.85 -1.48 10.47
CA GLU A 69 20.32 -1.26 9.12
C GLU A 69 18.88 -1.76 9.01
N VAL A 70 18.59 -2.97 9.50
CA VAL A 70 17.23 -3.53 9.55
C VAL A 70 16.30 -2.60 10.33
N ALA A 71 16.71 -2.12 11.51
CA ALA A 71 15.91 -1.18 12.30
C ALA A 71 15.64 0.14 11.54
N GLY A 72 16.65 0.66 10.84
CA GLY A 72 16.52 1.85 10.01
C GLY A 72 15.53 1.65 8.85
N ASP A 73 15.61 0.52 8.16
CA ASP A 73 14.74 0.21 7.03
C ASP A 73 13.29 -0.06 7.47
N LEU A 74 13.06 -0.65 8.64
CA LEU A 74 11.72 -0.78 9.21
C LEU A 74 11.03 0.57 9.43
N ASN A 75 11.77 1.54 9.96
CA ASN A 75 11.23 2.89 10.15
C ASN A 75 10.85 3.54 8.82
N LYS A 76 11.62 3.30 7.76
CA LYS A 76 11.28 3.77 6.40
C LYS A 76 10.04 3.09 5.86
N VAL A 77 9.91 1.76 6.02
CA VAL A 77 8.73 0.99 5.60
C VAL A 77 7.48 1.50 6.31
N LEU A 78 7.54 1.66 7.63
CA LEU A 78 6.41 2.18 8.42
C LEU A 78 6.00 3.58 7.95
N THR A 79 6.98 4.48 7.77
CA THR A 79 6.71 5.85 7.33
C THR A 79 6.10 5.87 5.92
N GLY A 80 6.70 5.14 4.98
CA GLY A 80 6.25 5.07 3.59
C GLY A 80 4.88 4.43 3.46
N GLY A 81 4.65 3.30 4.12
CA GLY A 81 3.38 2.58 4.04
C GLY A 81 2.24 3.29 4.76
N THR A 82 2.50 4.02 5.86
CA THR A 82 1.50 4.91 6.49
C THR A 82 1.06 6.00 5.52
N ARG A 83 2.02 6.66 4.86
CA ARG A 83 1.73 7.70 3.86
C ARG A 83 0.95 7.14 2.66
N LEU A 84 1.32 5.94 2.19
CA LEU A 84 0.61 5.28 1.09
C LEU A 84 -0.83 4.93 1.49
N ALA A 85 -1.03 4.31 2.66
CA ALA A 85 -2.34 3.94 3.14
C ALA A 85 -3.26 5.16 3.28
N GLU A 86 -2.72 6.29 3.77
CA GLU A 86 -3.43 7.56 3.87
C GLU A 86 -3.76 8.14 2.49
N GLY A 87 -2.80 8.14 1.56
CA GLY A 87 -3.03 8.59 0.18
C GLY A 87 -4.13 7.79 -0.53
N LEU A 88 -4.20 6.48 -0.30
CA LEU A 88 -5.27 5.63 -0.83
C LEU A 88 -6.65 5.96 -0.25
N LYS A 89 -6.75 6.31 1.04
CA LYS A 89 -8.00 6.77 1.65
C LYS A 89 -8.45 8.10 1.05
N GLN A 90 -7.53 9.04 0.85
CA GLN A 90 -7.83 10.33 0.23
C GLN A 90 -8.26 10.16 -1.23
N ALA A 91 -7.59 9.28 -1.99
CA ALA A 91 -7.98 8.96 -3.35
C ALA A 91 -9.39 8.34 -3.41
N ALA A 92 -9.74 7.44 -2.49
CA ALA A 92 -11.08 6.88 -2.39
C ALA A 92 -12.13 7.97 -2.16
N ALA A 93 -11.89 8.88 -1.21
CA ALA A 93 -12.80 9.99 -0.92
C ALA A 93 -12.96 10.95 -2.11
N LEU A 94 -11.89 11.25 -2.84
CA LEU A 94 -11.94 12.09 -4.03
C LEU A 94 -12.77 11.43 -5.15
N MET A 95 -12.64 10.12 -5.34
CA MET A 95 -13.43 9.38 -6.33
C MET A 95 -14.92 9.37 -5.97
N GLU A 96 -15.28 9.19 -4.70
CA GLU A 96 -16.67 9.27 -4.24
C GLU A 96 -17.26 10.66 -4.45
N ALA A 97 -16.47 11.71 -4.19
CA ALA A 97 -16.89 13.09 -4.43
C ALA A 97 -17.14 13.34 -5.94
N HIS A 98 -16.27 12.84 -6.82
CA HIS A 98 -16.45 12.95 -8.27
C HIS A 98 -17.71 12.20 -8.76
N GLU A 99 -18.00 11.04 -8.18
CA GLU A 99 -19.21 10.27 -8.51
C GLU A 99 -20.48 11.03 -8.07
N ALA A 100 -20.48 11.59 -6.86
CA ALA A 100 -21.58 12.41 -6.36
C ALA A 100 -21.82 13.66 -7.21
N ASP A 101 -20.76 14.41 -7.55
CA ASP A 101 -20.85 15.60 -8.38
C ASP A 101 -21.37 15.28 -9.80
N SER A 102 -20.87 14.19 -10.40
CA SER A 102 -21.34 13.71 -11.70
C SER A 102 -22.82 13.33 -11.67
N SER A 103 -23.28 12.68 -10.59
CA SER A 103 -24.70 12.31 -10.42
C SER A 103 -25.61 13.54 -10.31
N HIS A 104 -25.14 14.58 -9.62
CA HIS A 104 -25.84 15.86 -9.50
C HIS A 104 -25.90 16.59 -10.84
N ALA A 105 -24.78 16.70 -11.55
CA ALA A 105 -24.72 17.33 -12.86
C ALA A 105 -25.62 16.60 -13.87
N PHE A 106 -25.61 15.28 -13.87
CA PHE A 106 -26.48 14.47 -14.73
C PHE A 106 -27.96 14.73 -14.43
N THR A 107 -28.34 14.72 -13.15
CA THR A 107 -29.72 15.01 -12.72
C THR A 107 -30.13 16.44 -13.08
N ALA A 108 -29.23 17.42 -12.97
CA ALA A 108 -29.50 18.79 -13.38
C ALA A 108 -29.74 18.90 -14.89
N LEU A 109 -28.95 18.19 -15.70
CA LEU A 109 -29.01 18.27 -17.16
C LEU A 109 -30.23 17.53 -17.76
N PHE A 110 -30.58 16.38 -17.20
CA PHE A 110 -31.62 15.49 -17.76
C PHE A 110 -32.89 15.38 -16.91
N GLY A 111 -32.84 15.73 -15.63
CA GLY A 111 -34.01 15.74 -14.75
C GLY A 111 -34.98 16.89 -15.02
N HIS A 112 -34.51 17.99 -15.64
CA HIS A 112 -35.36 19.10 -16.08
C HIS A 112 -36.02 18.88 -17.46
N ALA A 113 -35.65 17.83 -18.20
CA ALA A 113 -36.19 17.56 -19.54
C ALA A 113 -37.49 16.74 -19.53
N GLY A 114 -38.06 16.44 -18.35
CA GLY A 114 -39.18 15.52 -18.18
C GLY A 114 -40.43 16.09 -17.49
N SER A 115 -40.58 17.41 -17.34
CA SER A 115 -41.80 18.04 -16.80
C SER A 115 -42.54 18.87 -17.83
#